data_AF-A0A8T7KW10-F1
#
_entry.id   AF-A0A8T7KW10-F1
#
_cell.length_a   1.000
_cell.length_b   1.000
_cell.length_c   1.000
_cell.angle_alpha   90.00
_cell.angle_beta   90.00
_cell.angle_gamma   90.00
#
_symmetry.space_group_name_H-M   'P 1'
#
loop_
_entity.id
_entity.type
_entity.pdbx_description
1 polymer ?
#
loop_
_entity_poly.entity_id
_entity_poly.type
_entity_poly.pdbx_seq_one_letter_code
_entity_poly.pdbx_strand_id
1 'polypeptide(L)'
;MMFLIHFAEETGPNTELAWLLFIALGFFFLMVIVGWLTSNRKGNDSESRHEAHLSPAHKEPDDLTVLEGIGPKVAKVLNGAGITTFEELAHARAEEIQRALDAAGLQMLNPEGWIEQAKFAATGNTDGLKKLQDELKGGRKK
;
A
#
# COMPACT_ATOMS: atom_id res chain seq x y z
N MET A 1 -57.22 49.27 26.49
CA MET A 1 -56.55 48.12 27.14
C MET A 1 -56.33 47.07 26.06
N MET A 2 -55.21 47.11 25.36
CA MET A 2 -53.95 46.41 25.69
C MET A 2 -53.94 45.00 25.09
N PHE A 3 -53.26 44.82 23.94
CA PHE A 3 -52.02 44.04 23.82
C PHE A 3 -51.68 43.80 22.34
N LEU A 4 -50.47 44.22 21.97
CA LEU A 4 -49.73 43.81 20.79
C LEU A 4 -49.47 42.30 20.84
N ILE A 5 -49.85 41.58 19.79
CA ILE A 5 -49.13 40.35 19.41
C ILE A 5 -48.43 40.66 18.09
N HIS A 6 -47.15 40.97 18.22
CA HIS A 6 -46.21 41.04 17.11
C HIS A 6 -46.08 39.63 16.53
N PHE A 7 -46.33 39.52 15.23
CA PHE A 7 -45.90 38.41 14.39
C PHE A 7 -44.41 38.11 14.67
N ALA A 8 -44.10 36.88 15.10
CA ALA A 8 -42.75 36.34 15.02
C ALA A 8 -42.65 35.61 13.68
N GLU A 9 -42.06 36.33 12.74
CA GLU A 9 -41.71 35.92 11.39
C GLU A 9 -40.69 34.78 11.40
N GLU A 10 -40.69 34.03 10.31
CA GLU A 10 -40.10 32.72 10.11
C GLU A 10 -38.59 32.62 10.38
N THR A 11 -38.17 31.64 11.18
CA THR A 11 -36.77 31.17 11.17
C THR A 11 -36.54 30.28 9.94
N GLY A 12 -36.43 30.89 8.76
CA GLY A 12 -35.80 30.25 7.60
C GLY A 12 -34.31 30.02 7.83
N PRO A 13 -33.64 29.08 7.12
CA PRO A 13 -32.22 28.82 7.32
C PRO A 13 -31.44 30.10 7.03
N ASN A 14 -30.89 30.72 8.07
CA ASN A 14 -30.07 31.92 7.96
C ASN A 14 -28.95 31.63 6.96
N THR A 15 -29.04 32.19 5.75
CA THR A 15 -28.02 32.01 4.70
C THR A 15 -26.66 32.49 5.17
N GLU A 16 -26.63 33.44 6.11
CA GLU A 16 -25.46 33.89 6.85
C GLU A 16 -24.71 32.73 7.54
N LEU A 17 -25.43 31.74 8.09
CA LEU A 17 -24.84 30.55 8.71
C LEU A 17 -24.51 29.46 7.67
N ALA A 18 -25.25 29.40 6.56
CA ALA A 18 -25.00 28.43 5.49
C ALA A 18 -23.63 28.68 4.80
N TRP A 19 -23.27 29.94 4.54
CA TRP A 19 -21.95 30.30 4.03
C TRP A 19 -20.82 29.94 4.99
N LEU A 20 -21.03 30.10 6.31
CA LEU A 20 -20.06 29.69 7.33
C LEU A 20 -19.83 28.17 7.34
N LEU A 21 -20.85 27.35 7.02
CA LEU A 21 -20.67 25.91 6.86
C LEU A 21 -19.80 25.58 5.64
N PHE A 22 -19.97 26.28 4.51
CA PHE A 22 -19.11 26.10 3.34
C PHE A 22 -17.66 26.57 3.60
N ILE A 23 -17.48 27.66 4.34
CA ILE A 23 -16.15 28.16 4.75
C ILE A 23 -15.47 27.13 5.69
N ALA A 24 -16.18 26.66 6.73
CA ALA A 24 -15.66 25.65 7.66
C ALA A 24 -15.33 24.32 6.96
N LEU A 25 -16.19 23.89 6.02
CA LEU A 25 -15.94 22.71 5.19
C LEU A 25 -14.69 22.90 4.32
N GLY A 26 -14.53 24.07 3.70
CA GLY A 26 -13.34 24.43 2.94
C GLY A 26 -12.04 24.37 3.76
N PHE A 27 -12.05 24.91 4.99
CA PHE A 27 -10.92 24.81 5.91
C PHE A 27 -10.61 23.38 6.35
N PHE A 28 -11.63 22.55 6.56
CA PHE A 28 -11.47 21.13 6.88
C PHE A 28 -10.77 20.37 5.73
N PHE A 29 -11.24 20.55 4.49
CA PHE A 29 -10.59 19.96 3.32
C PHE A 29 -9.19 20.54 3.08
N LEU A 30 -8.97 21.84 3.29
CA LEU A 30 -7.65 22.47 3.22
C LEU A 30 -6.69 21.86 4.24
N MET A 31 -7.12 21.65 5.49
CA MET A 31 -6.31 21.05 6.54
C MET A 31 -5.98 19.58 6.25
N VAL A 32 -6.90 18.83 5.62
CA VAL A 32 -6.65 17.46 5.14
C VAL A 32 -5.67 17.46 3.97
N ILE A 33 -5.78 18.39 3.01
CA ILE A 33 -4.87 18.49 1.87
C ILE A 33 -3.48 18.95 2.32
N VAL A 34 -3.37 19.91 3.24
CA VAL A 34 -2.10 20.35 3.83
C VAL A 34 -1.50 19.23 4.68
N GLY A 35 -2.33 18.51 5.44
CA GLY A 35 -1.94 17.29 6.16
C GLY A 35 -1.40 16.21 5.21
N TRP A 36 -2.04 15.99 4.06
CA TRP A 36 -1.59 15.04 3.05
C TRP A 36 -0.31 15.52 2.33
N LEU A 37 -0.20 16.82 2.02
CA LEU A 37 0.97 17.43 1.38
C LEU A 37 2.19 17.42 2.30
N THR A 38 2.00 17.50 3.61
CA THR A 38 3.06 17.40 4.61
C THR A 38 3.34 15.95 5.05
N SER A 39 2.38 15.04 4.93
CA SER A 39 2.49 13.63 5.33
C SER A 39 3.16 12.72 4.29
N ASN A 40 3.36 13.18 3.04
CA ASN A 40 4.04 12.39 2.00
C ASN A 40 5.55 12.66 1.87
N ARG A 41 6.24 13.02 2.97
CA ARG A 41 7.71 13.16 3.04
C ARG A 41 8.30 12.36 4.19
N LYS A 42 8.06 11.06 4.17
CA LYS A 42 8.90 10.05 4.84
C LYS A 42 9.33 9.10 3.71
N GLY A 43 10.26 9.49 2.85
CA GLY A 43 11.65 9.69 3.21
C GLY A 43 12.32 8.31 3.24
N ASN A 44 12.77 7.84 2.07
CA ASN A 44 14.13 7.36 1.97
C ASN A 44 14.60 7.40 0.51
N ASP A 45 15.23 8.52 0.17
CA ASP A 45 16.15 8.60 -0.94
C ASP A 45 17.30 7.62 -0.62
N SER A 46 17.42 6.54 -1.37
CA SER A 46 18.55 5.61 -1.24
C SER A 46 19.22 5.44 -2.59
N GLU A 47 19.73 6.56 -3.10
CA GLU A 47 20.83 6.55 -4.05
C GLU A 47 22.11 6.90 -3.29
N SER A 48 22.89 5.88 -2.91
CA SER A 48 24.35 5.98 -2.85
C SER A 48 24.97 4.59 -2.71
N ARG A 49 25.52 4.12 -3.82
CA ARG A 49 26.72 3.28 -3.96
C ARG A 49 27.00 2.22 -2.89
N HIS A 50 27.07 0.98 -3.38
CA HIS A 50 28.03 -0.06 -3.02
C HIS A 50 28.93 0.26 -1.81
N GLU A 51 28.67 -0.36 -0.67
CA GLU A 51 29.71 -1.01 0.14
C GLU A 51 29.09 -2.21 0.86
N ALA A 52 29.78 -3.34 0.80
CA ALA A 52 29.46 -4.52 1.58
C ALA A 52 29.53 -4.17 3.07
N HIS A 53 28.39 -4.16 3.74
CA HIS A 53 28.35 -4.20 5.20
C HIS A 53 27.28 -5.18 5.68
N LEU A 54 27.79 -6.34 6.07
CA LEU A 54 27.08 -7.37 6.82
C LEU A 54 26.61 -6.77 8.15
N SER A 55 25.33 -6.42 8.22
CA SER A 55 24.60 -6.28 9.48
C SER A 55 23.11 -6.51 9.15
N PRO A 56 22.42 -7.46 9.81
CA PRO A 56 21.00 -7.63 9.60
C PRO A 56 20.30 -6.47 10.31
N ALA A 57 20.28 -5.30 9.67
CA ALA A 57 19.31 -4.28 10.00
C ALA A 57 17.95 -4.95 9.81
N HIS A 58 17.15 -4.97 10.88
CA HIS A 58 15.77 -5.40 10.83
C HIS A 58 15.04 -4.49 9.83
N LYS A 59 15.04 -4.89 8.55
CA LYS A 59 14.22 -4.25 7.51
C LYS A 59 12.78 -4.48 7.91
N GLU A 60 11.98 -3.43 7.85
CA GLU A 60 10.52 -3.58 7.96
C GLU A 60 10.07 -4.59 6.89
N PRO A 61 9.12 -5.49 7.18
CA PRO A 61 8.60 -6.43 6.20
C PRO A 61 8.08 -5.71 4.95
N ASP A 62 8.43 -6.21 3.78
CA ASP A 62 7.92 -5.70 2.51
C ASP A 62 6.48 -6.17 2.27
N ASP A 63 5.72 -5.38 1.51
CA ASP A 63 4.41 -5.81 1.02
C ASP A 63 4.56 -6.73 -0.19
N LEU A 64 4.63 -8.04 0.07
CA LEU A 64 4.73 -9.07 -0.98
C LEU A 64 3.50 -9.11 -1.91
N THR A 65 2.37 -8.48 -1.54
CA THR A 65 1.17 -8.45 -2.40
C THR A 65 1.31 -7.56 -3.63
N VAL A 66 2.37 -6.75 -3.70
CA VAL A 66 2.77 -5.99 -4.90
C VAL A 66 3.14 -6.93 -6.06
N LEU A 67 3.54 -8.18 -5.76
CA LEU A 67 3.88 -9.17 -6.78
C LEU A 67 2.62 -9.87 -7.28
N GLU A 68 2.44 -9.89 -8.59
CA GLU A 68 1.28 -10.49 -9.22
C GLU A 68 1.18 -11.99 -8.92
N GLY A 69 0.00 -12.42 -8.47
CA GLY A 69 -0.28 -13.79 -8.06
C GLY A 69 -0.08 -14.03 -6.55
N ILE A 70 0.50 -13.08 -5.80
CA ILE A 70 0.56 -13.13 -4.33
C ILE A 70 -0.64 -12.36 -3.74
N GLY A 71 -1.66 -13.10 -3.30
CA GLY A 71 -2.73 -12.55 -2.49
C GLY A 71 -2.41 -12.54 -0.98
N PRO A 72 -3.25 -11.90 -0.14
CA PRO A 72 -3.02 -11.80 1.31
C PRO A 72 -2.79 -13.15 2.01
N LYS A 73 -3.44 -14.22 1.53
CA LYS A 73 -3.25 -15.58 2.05
C LYS A 73 -1.84 -16.11 1.76
N VAL A 74 -1.36 -15.92 0.54
CA VAL A 74 -0.01 -16.35 0.14
C VAL A 74 1.04 -15.55 0.90
N ALA A 75 0.89 -14.22 0.95
CA ALA A 75 1.79 -13.35 1.73
C ALA A 75 1.89 -13.80 3.20
N LYS A 76 0.77 -14.13 3.83
CA LYS A 76 0.77 -14.67 5.21
C LYS A 76 1.54 -16.00 5.34
N VAL A 77 1.42 -16.89 4.36
CA VAL A 77 2.15 -18.17 4.36
C VAL A 77 3.65 -17.92 4.20
N LEU A 78 4.05 -17.04 3.28
CA LEU A 78 5.45 -16.67 3.08
C LEU A 78 6.06 -16.01 4.32
N ASN A 79 5.35 -15.05 4.91
CA ASN A 79 5.78 -14.41 6.15
C ASN A 79 5.91 -15.43 7.29
N GLY A 80 4.99 -16.40 7.39
CA GLY A 80 5.07 -17.49 8.34
C GLY A 80 6.24 -18.46 8.10
N ALA A 81 6.73 -18.53 6.86
CA ALA A 81 7.93 -19.27 6.48
C ALA A 81 9.22 -18.44 6.65
N GLY A 82 9.14 -17.22 7.18
CA GLY A 82 10.28 -16.32 7.36
C GLY A 82 10.69 -15.56 6.10
N ILE A 83 9.88 -15.60 5.04
CA ILE A 83 10.09 -14.81 3.82
C ILE A 83 9.23 -13.56 3.95
N THR A 84 9.82 -12.48 4.43
CA THR A 84 9.16 -11.22 4.79
C THR A 84 9.57 -10.04 3.91
N THR A 85 10.62 -10.19 3.11
CA THR A 85 11.13 -9.15 2.20
C THR A 85 11.20 -9.62 0.76
N PHE A 86 11.21 -8.69 -0.19
CA PHE A 86 11.46 -8.97 -1.61
C PHE A 86 12.83 -9.61 -1.81
N GLU A 87 13.82 -9.21 -1.03
CA GLU A 87 15.18 -9.76 -1.06
C GLU A 87 15.20 -11.22 -0.63
N GLU A 88 14.53 -11.57 0.47
CA GLU A 88 14.40 -12.96 0.92
C GLU A 88 13.67 -13.81 -0.13
N LEU A 89 12.58 -13.29 -0.71
CA LEU A 89 11.83 -14.00 -1.74
C LEU A 89 12.63 -14.19 -3.04
N ALA A 90 13.45 -13.21 -3.41
CA ALA A 90 14.30 -13.27 -4.60
C ALA A 90 15.45 -14.29 -4.48
N HIS A 91 15.90 -14.56 -3.24
CA HIS A 91 16.96 -15.54 -2.94
C HIS A 91 16.41 -16.92 -2.53
N ALA A 92 15.13 -17.00 -2.17
CA ALA A 92 14.49 -18.26 -1.82
C ALA A 92 14.44 -19.22 -3.01
N ARG A 93 14.53 -20.52 -2.72
CA ARG A 93 14.39 -21.55 -3.76
C ARG A 93 12.92 -21.83 -4.03
N ALA A 94 12.57 -22.10 -5.28
CA ALA A 94 11.21 -22.42 -5.67
C ALA A 94 10.65 -23.60 -4.86
N GLU A 95 11.49 -24.60 -4.54
CA GLU A 95 11.08 -25.77 -3.75
C GLU A 95 10.81 -25.42 -2.28
N GLU A 96 11.49 -24.42 -1.71
CA GLU A 96 11.25 -23.95 -0.34
C GLU A 96 9.90 -23.25 -0.25
N ILE A 97 9.63 -22.38 -1.21
CA ILE A 97 8.36 -21.67 -1.33
C ILE A 97 7.23 -22.68 -1.57
N GLN A 98 7.43 -23.62 -2.50
CA GLN A 98 6.44 -24.66 -2.79
C GLN A 98 6.12 -25.50 -1.55
N ARG A 99 7.12 -25.89 -0.76
CA ARG A 99 6.88 -26.61 0.51
C ARG A 99 6.01 -25.83 1.48
N ALA A 100 6.23 -24.52 1.61
CA ALA A 100 5.40 -23.66 2.48
C ALA A 100 3.96 -23.57 1.96
N LEU A 101 3.78 -23.47 0.64
CA LEU A 101 2.47 -23.47 -0.01
C LEU A 101 1.75 -24.81 0.17
N ASP A 102 2.45 -25.93 -0.01
CA ASP A 102 1.90 -27.28 0.14
C ASP A 102 1.39 -27.52 1.55
N ALA A 103 2.16 -27.12 2.57
CA ALA A 103 1.76 -27.17 3.97
C ALA A 103 0.50 -26.33 4.26
N ALA A 104 0.26 -25.27 3.47
CA ALA A 104 -0.91 -24.42 3.55
C ALA A 104 -2.07 -24.85 2.63
N GLY A 105 -1.95 -25.98 1.92
CA GLY A 105 -2.95 -26.47 0.98
C GLY A 105 -3.04 -25.67 -0.32
N LEU A 106 -1.96 -24.99 -0.72
CA LEU A 106 -1.87 -24.11 -1.90
C LEU A 106 -1.01 -24.71 -3.02
N GLN A 107 -0.96 -26.04 -3.12
CA GLN A 107 -0.12 -26.81 -4.05
C GLN A 107 -0.29 -26.45 -5.54
N MET A 108 -1.40 -25.83 -5.94
CA MET A 108 -1.69 -25.46 -7.34
C MET A 108 -1.03 -24.14 -7.80
N LEU A 109 -0.38 -23.42 -6.90
CA LEU A 109 0.32 -22.17 -7.21
C LEU A 109 1.75 -22.45 -7.69
N ASN A 110 2.32 -21.57 -8.51
CA ASN A 110 3.70 -21.69 -9.00
C ASN A 110 4.51 -20.48 -8.49
N PRO A 111 5.57 -20.69 -7.68
CA PRO A 111 6.35 -19.60 -7.10
C PRO A 111 7.43 -19.01 -8.02
N GLU A 112 7.76 -19.63 -9.16
CA GLU A 112 8.86 -19.18 -10.04
C GLU A 112 8.66 -17.73 -10.53
N GLY A 113 7.44 -17.39 -10.94
CA GLY A 113 7.11 -16.03 -11.37
C GLY A 113 7.19 -15.01 -10.24
N TRP A 114 7.03 -15.42 -8.99
CA TRP A 114 7.18 -14.54 -7.83
C TRP A 114 8.63 -14.26 -7.53
N ILE A 115 9.51 -15.26 -7.64
CA ILE A 115 10.97 -15.08 -7.49
C ILE A 115 11.49 -14.10 -8.54
N GLU A 116 11.04 -14.22 -9.79
CA GLU A 116 11.45 -13.32 -10.87
C GLU A 116 10.99 -11.88 -10.60
N GLN A 117 9.72 -11.68 -10.22
CA GLN A 117 9.18 -10.38 -9.84
C GLN A 117 9.89 -9.78 -8.60
N ALA A 118 10.18 -10.61 -7.60
CA ALA A 118 10.84 -10.20 -6.37
C ALA A 118 12.25 -9.63 -6.63
N LYS A 119 12.97 -10.11 -7.65
CA LYS A 119 14.27 -9.54 -8.05
C LYS A 119 14.14 -8.08 -8.52
N PHE A 120 13.09 -7.76 -9.27
CA PHE A 120 12.82 -6.38 -9.67
C PHE A 120 12.38 -5.52 -8.49
N ALA A 121 11.51 -6.05 -7.62
CA ALA A 121 11.05 -5.34 -6.44
C ALA A 121 12.18 -5.08 -5.43
N ALA A 122 13.07 -6.05 -5.19
CA ALA A 122 14.21 -5.94 -4.28
C ALA A 122 15.25 -4.90 -4.73
N THR A 123 15.32 -4.62 -6.04
CA THR A 123 16.20 -3.60 -6.62
C THR A 123 15.51 -2.23 -6.76
N GLY A 124 14.25 -2.09 -6.35
CA GLY A 124 13.46 -0.88 -6.55
C GLY A 124 13.10 -0.61 -8.02
N ASN A 125 13.30 -1.59 -8.91
CA ASN A 125 13.02 -1.45 -10.34
C ASN A 125 11.53 -1.65 -10.64
N THR A 126 10.73 -0.63 -10.29
CA THR A 126 9.29 -0.62 -10.49
C THR A 126 8.88 -0.72 -11.96
N ASP A 127 9.64 -0.11 -12.86
CA ASP A 127 9.36 -0.14 -14.31
C ASP A 127 9.58 -1.54 -14.89
N GLY A 128 10.68 -2.18 -14.52
CA GLY A 128 10.97 -3.56 -14.91
C GLY A 128 9.94 -4.54 -14.35
N LEU A 129 9.53 -4.35 -13.09
CA LEU A 129 8.46 -5.14 -12.47
C LEU A 129 7.15 -4.99 -13.25
N LYS A 130 6.73 -3.75 -13.54
CA LYS A 130 5.49 -3.49 -14.28
C LYS A 130 5.54 -4.11 -15.67
N LYS A 131 6.65 -3.96 -16.40
CA LYS A 131 6.82 -4.56 -17.72
C LYS A 131 6.69 -6.08 -17.66
N LEU A 132 7.33 -6.72 -16.68
CA LEU A 132 7.20 -8.16 -16.47
C LEU A 132 5.74 -8.54 -16.20
N GLN A 133 5.04 -7.82 -15.31
CA GLN A 133 3.63 -8.07 -15.01
C GLN A 133 2.71 -7.90 -16.23
N ASP A 134 2.97 -6.92 -17.11
CA ASP A 134 2.22 -6.73 -18.35
C ASP A 134 2.39 -7.93 -19.33
N GLU A 135 3.54 -8.61 -19.28
CA GLU A 135 3.83 -9.83 -20.05
C GLU A 135 3.20 -11.09 -19.43
N LEU A 136 3.02 -11.12 -18.11
CA LEU A 136 2.43 -12.23 -17.37
C LEU A 136 0.89 -12.25 -17.46
N LYS A 137 0.29 -13.38 -17.07
CA LYS A 137 -1.15 -13.52 -16.80
C LYS A 137 -1.35 -14.25 -15.47
N GLY A 138 -1.72 -13.52 -14.42
CA GLY A 138 -1.88 -14.07 -13.08
C GLY A 138 -0.55 -14.53 -12.47
N GLY A 139 0.58 -13.88 -12.80
CA GLY A 139 1.91 -14.26 -12.31
C GLY A 139 2.57 -15.45 -13.04
N ARG A 140 2.04 -15.88 -14.19
CA ARG A 140 2.61 -16.94 -15.04
C ARG A 140 2.85 -16.42 -16.46
N LYS A 141 3.89 -16.92 -17.14
CA LYS A 141 4.14 -16.60 -18.56
C LYS A 141 2.94 -17.06 -19.40
N LYS A 142 2.51 -16.20 -20.33
CA LYS A 142 1.42 -16.48 -21.28
C LYS A 142 1.70 -17.71 -22.12
#